data_AF-A0A934ELT4-F1
#
_entry.id   AF-A0A934ELT4-F1
#
_cell.length_a   1.000
_cell.length_b   1.000
_cell.length_c   1.000
_cell.angle_alpha   90.00
_cell.angle_beta   90.00
_cell.angle_gamma   90.00
#
_symmetry.space_group_name_H-M   'P 1'
#
loop_
_entity.id
_entity.type
_entity.pdbx_description
1 polymer ?
#
loop_
_entity_poly.entity_id
_entity_poly.type
_entity_poly.pdbx_seq_one_letter_code
_entity_poly.pdbx_strand_id
1 'polypeptide(L)'
;MREKMTGQKYDAPTDIWAMPITNYPIGDGFLTAQIQDETGKFNLNDLASATGGDIEQKKKILRAKRLFELLRVSPTLVDALIDWVDQDEASQPSGAESLYYQSLRPPYRSANSPLPGLGDLRLIKGFTPEIIERISPYVTVFPQEGGVPMNLNTADPIVLQTLDPSVTQTVAIEIVQGRPYKTKVELDRVGSFQEIGRTLRNDYDIKSDYFSARLAVTVNETTKASWAVLKRDASKGETTVEYLRIL
;
A
#
# COMPACT_ATOMS: atom_id res chain seq x y z
N MET A 1 18.82 3.33 -12.82
CA MET A 1 18.91 3.38 -11.34
C MET A 1 20.17 2.69 -10.84
N ARG A 2 21.36 3.17 -11.24
CA ARG A 2 22.66 2.58 -10.82
C ARG A 2 23.36 3.39 -9.72
N GLU A 3 22.71 4.39 -9.16
CA GLU A 3 23.20 5.05 -7.95
C GLU A 3 22.55 4.41 -6.73
N LYS A 4 23.09 3.24 -6.36
CA LYS A 4 23.19 2.92 -4.96
C LYS A 4 24.00 4.05 -4.33
N MET A 5 23.38 4.93 -3.55
CA MET A 5 24.02 5.33 -2.29
C MET A 5 24.07 4.06 -1.44
N THR A 6 25.08 3.22 -1.69
CA THR A 6 25.40 2.04 -0.88
C THR A 6 25.50 2.48 0.57
N GLY A 7 24.45 2.24 1.37
CA GLY A 7 24.43 2.57 2.80
C GLY A 7 23.26 3.42 3.29
N GLN A 8 22.37 3.93 2.43
CA GLN A 8 21.16 4.61 2.92
C GLN A 8 20.21 3.57 3.56
N LYS A 9 19.89 3.75 4.85
CA LYS A 9 19.13 2.80 5.69
C LYS A 9 17.64 3.16 5.85
N TYR A 10 17.18 4.10 5.05
CA TYR A 10 15.82 4.64 5.10
C TYR A 10 15.41 5.10 3.70
N ASP A 11 14.11 5.19 3.45
CA ASP A 11 13.55 5.74 2.21
C ASP A 11 12.51 6.80 2.57
N ALA A 12 12.60 7.97 1.96
CA ALA A 12 11.77 9.12 2.27
C ALA A 12 11.39 9.92 1.02
N PRO A 13 10.32 10.76 1.07
CA PRO A 13 9.91 11.60 -0.06
C PRO A 13 10.95 12.65 -0.48
N THR A 14 11.98 12.89 0.33
CA THR A 14 13.10 13.79 0.03
C THR A 14 14.20 13.13 -0.79
N ASP A 15 14.15 11.82 -1.01
CA ASP A 15 15.14 11.10 -1.78
C ASP A 15 15.00 11.36 -3.28
N ILE A 16 16.11 11.22 -4.03
CA ILE A 16 16.16 11.47 -5.47
C ILE A 16 15.13 10.63 -6.23
N TRP A 17 14.90 9.38 -5.80
CA TRP A 17 13.93 8.49 -6.46
C TRP A 17 12.50 9.05 -6.42
N ALA A 18 12.14 9.81 -5.37
CA ALA A 18 10.80 10.35 -5.18
C ALA A 18 10.56 11.64 -5.99
N MET A 19 11.62 12.26 -6.52
CA MET A 19 11.53 13.49 -7.30
C MET A 19 10.89 13.20 -8.68
N PRO A 20 9.81 13.88 -9.07
CA PRO A 20 9.17 13.65 -10.35
C PRO A 20 10.04 14.13 -11.50
N ILE A 21 10.21 13.29 -12.51
CA ILE A 21 10.77 13.67 -13.80
C ILE A 21 9.61 14.22 -14.63
N THR A 22 9.70 15.48 -15.05
CA THR A 22 8.63 16.14 -15.83
C THR A 22 9.19 16.61 -17.16
N ASN A 23 8.57 16.17 -18.26
CA ASN A 23 8.91 16.59 -19.62
C ASN A 23 10.42 16.52 -19.95
N TYR A 24 11.08 15.44 -19.52
CA TYR A 24 12.48 15.22 -19.84
C TYR A 24 12.63 14.86 -21.33
N PRO A 25 13.43 15.61 -22.12
CA PRO A 25 13.56 15.34 -23.55
C PRO A 25 14.24 14.00 -23.80
N ILE A 26 13.62 13.15 -24.63
CA ILE A 26 14.15 11.86 -25.04
C ILE A 26 13.86 11.60 -26.53
N GLY A 27 14.90 11.54 -27.34
CA GLY A 27 14.74 11.52 -28.80
C GLY A 27 13.90 12.71 -29.27
N ASP A 28 12.83 12.43 -30.01
CA ASP A 28 11.88 13.42 -30.54
C ASP A 28 10.66 13.65 -29.62
N GLY A 29 10.77 13.28 -28.34
CA GLY A 29 9.65 13.30 -27.40
C GLY A 29 10.02 13.69 -25.97
N PHE A 30 9.05 13.49 -25.08
CA PHE A 30 9.15 13.84 -23.67
C PHE A 30 8.80 12.65 -22.78
N LEU A 31 9.61 12.47 -21.73
CA LEU A 31 9.42 11.50 -20.66
C LEU A 31 8.93 12.21 -19.41
N THR A 32 7.83 11.71 -18.84
CA THR A 32 7.39 12.01 -17.48
C THR A 32 7.42 10.73 -16.67
N ALA A 33 8.00 10.79 -15.48
CA ALA A 33 8.13 9.63 -14.61
C ALA A 33 7.98 10.02 -13.13
N GLN A 34 7.36 9.15 -12.35
CA GLN A 34 7.27 9.29 -10.91
C GLN A 34 7.40 7.93 -10.25
N ILE A 35 8.18 7.86 -9.18
CA ILE A 35 8.29 6.67 -8.34
C ILE A 35 7.62 6.97 -7.00
N GLN A 36 6.89 5.99 -6.50
CA GLN A 36 6.22 6.05 -5.20
C GLN A 36 6.61 4.82 -4.38
N ASP A 37 6.72 5.02 -3.07
CA ASP A 37 6.87 3.91 -2.13
C ASP A 37 5.51 3.21 -1.94
N GLU A 38 5.49 1.89 -2.09
CA GLU A 38 4.29 1.08 -1.86
C GLU A 38 4.13 0.70 -0.38
N THR A 39 5.21 0.59 0.40
CA THR A 39 5.12 0.20 1.82
C THR A 39 4.71 1.36 2.73
N GLY A 40 4.63 2.58 2.19
CA GLY A 40 3.97 3.71 2.85
C GLY A 40 2.42 3.62 2.81
N LYS A 41 1.86 2.70 2.02
CA LYS A 41 0.41 2.51 1.88
C LYS A 41 -0.05 1.32 2.70
N PHE A 42 -1.35 1.22 2.96
CA PHE A 42 -1.94 0.04 3.59
C PHE A 42 -2.10 -1.09 2.56
N ASN A 43 -1.50 -2.25 2.79
CA ASN A 43 -1.60 -3.37 1.87
C ASN A 43 -2.88 -4.17 2.10
N LEU A 44 -3.80 -4.18 1.13
CA LEU A 44 -5.06 -4.93 1.22
C LEU A 44 -4.83 -6.45 1.28
N ASN A 45 -3.74 -6.94 0.70
CA ASN A 45 -3.38 -8.36 0.74
C ASN A 45 -2.86 -8.81 2.10
N ASP A 46 -2.65 -7.90 3.06
CA ASP A 46 -2.39 -8.29 4.44
C ASP A 46 -3.55 -9.08 5.04
N LEU A 47 -4.78 -8.84 4.57
CA LEU A 47 -6.00 -9.54 5.00
C LEU A 47 -6.04 -11.00 4.54
N ALA A 48 -5.34 -11.35 3.45
CA ALA A 48 -5.22 -12.72 2.95
C ALA A 48 -4.19 -13.55 3.74
N SER A 49 -3.25 -12.89 4.40
CA SER A 49 -2.10 -13.54 5.02
C SER A 49 -2.48 -14.17 6.36
N ALA A 50 -2.61 -15.49 6.37
CA ALA A 50 -2.78 -16.33 7.57
C ALA A 50 -1.52 -16.39 8.48
N THR A 51 -0.47 -15.62 8.15
CA THR A 51 0.78 -15.61 8.90
C THR A 51 0.63 -14.79 10.20
N GLY A 52 1.10 -15.34 11.33
CA GLY A 52 1.07 -14.68 12.64
C GLY A 52 -0.08 -15.09 13.56
N GLY A 53 -0.99 -15.96 13.09
CA GLY A 53 -2.12 -16.48 13.88
C GLY A 53 -3.23 -15.45 14.12
N ASP A 54 -4.25 -15.86 14.89
CA ASP A 54 -5.51 -15.12 15.04
C ASP A 54 -5.35 -13.68 15.57
N ILE A 55 -4.38 -13.45 16.45
CA ILE A 55 -4.13 -12.13 17.05
C ILE A 55 -3.64 -11.15 15.98
N GLU A 56 -2.66 -11.55 15.17
CA GLU A 56 -2.11 -10.72 14.11
C GLU A 56 -3.14 -10.49 13.00
N GLN A 57 -3.92 -11.52 12.65
CA GLN A 57 -5.01 -11.38 11.69
C GLN A 57 -6.08 -10.38 12.19
N LYS A 58 -6.51 -10.50 13.45
CA LYS A 58 -7.45 -9.56 14.05
C LYS A 58 -6.89 -8.12 14.05
N LYS A 59 -5.60 -7.95 14.34
CA LYS A 59 -4.94 -6.64 14.26
C LYS A 59 -5.04 -6.07 12.85
N LYS A 60 -4.65 -6.81 11.81
CA LYS A 60 -4.75 -6.38 10.40
C LYS A 60 -6.17 -5.98 9.99
N ILE A 61 -7.17 -6.77 10.39
CA ILE A 61 -8.60 -6.47 10.14
C ILE A 61 -9.00 -5.15 10.82
N LEU A 62 -8.60 -4.93 12.07
CA LEU A 62 -8.89 -3.68 12.78
C LEU A 62 -8.22 -2.46 12.12
N ARG A 63 -6.99 -2.61 11.64
CA ARG A 63 -6.30 -1.55 10.89
C ARG A 63 -7.04 -1.20 9.59
N ALA A 64 -7.48 -2.20 8.83
CA ALA A 64 -8.26 -2.00 7.62
C ALA A 64 -9.60 -1.31 7.90
N LYS A 65 -10.35 -1.76 8.92
CA LYS A 65 -11.62 -1.12 9.31
C LYS A 65 -11.42 0.33 9.71
N ARG A 66 -10.37 0.62 10.48
CA ARG A 66 -10.00 1.99 10.87
C ARG A 66 -9.65 2.86 9.66
N LEU A 67 -8.93 2.34 8.67
CA LEU A 67 -8.66 3.06 7.42
C LEU A 67 -9.96 3.46 6.72
N PHE A 68 -10.89 2.52 6.56
CA PHE A 68 -12.17 2.77 5.91
C PHE A 68 -12.98 3.83 6.68
N GLU A 69 -13.03 3.75 8.01
CA GLU A 69 -13.68 4.76 8.86
C GLU A 69 -13.09 6.16 8.69
N LEU A 70 -11.75 6.28 8.73
CA LEU A 70 -11.05 7.55 8.53
C LEU A 70 -11.35 8.17 7.16
N LEU A 71 -11.52 7.34 6.14
CA LEU A 71 -11.85 7.74 4.78
C LEU A 71 -13.36 7.97 4.56
N ARG A 72 -14.20 7.79 5.59
CA ARG A 72 -15.67 7.88 5.50
C ARG A 72 -16.27 6.84 4.54
N VAL A 73 -15.65 5.67 4.49
CA VAL A 73 -16.14 4.47 3.80
C VAL A 73 -16.67 3.49 4.86
N SER A 74 -17.73 2.75 4.54
CA SER A 74 -18.29 1.78 5.49
C SER A 74 -17.25 0.69 5.85
N PRO A 75 -16.89 0.52 7.14
CA PRO A 75 -15.93 -0.51 7.56
C PRO A 75 -16.44 -1.94 7.34
N THR A 76 -17.74 -2.12 7.12
CA THR A 76 -18.33 -3.43 6.77
C THR A 76 -17.87 -3.93 5.40
N LEU A 77 -17.37 -3.06 4.50
CA LEU A 77 -16.78 -3.50 3.23
C LEU A 77 -15.49 -4.30 3.41
N VAL A 78 -14.82 -4.15 4.56
CA VAL A 78 -13.65 -4.98 4.89
C VAL A 78 -14.05 -6.45 5.01
N ASP A 79 -15.27 -6.76 5.48
CA ASP A 79 -15.76 -8.13 5.57
C ASP A 79 -15.84 -8.77 4.17
N ALA A 80 -16.38 -8.05 3.18
CA ALA A 80 -16.45 -8.55 1.79
C ALA A 80 -15.07 -8.63 1.11
N LEU A 81 -14.12 -7.78 1.53
CA LEU A 81 -12.75 -7.87 1.07
C LEU A 81 -12.02 -9.08 1.68
N ILE A 82 -12.28 -9.44 2.94
CA ILE A 82 -11.72 -10.63 3.59
C ILE A 82 -12.15 -11.89 2.85
N ASP A 83 -13.47 -12.12 2.70
CA ASP A 83 -14.05 -13.25 1.96
C ASP A 83 -13.57 -13.32 0.49
N TRP A 84 -13.07 -12.20 -0.07
CA TRP A 84 -12.55 -12.21 -1.43
C TRP A 84 -11.13 -12.77 -1.53
N VAL A 85 -10.32 -12.59 -0.48
CA VAL A 85 -8.87 -12.83 -0.51
C VAL A 85 -8.40 -13.98 0.37
N ASP A 86 -9.16 -14.39 1.38
CA ASP A 86 -8.86 -15.59 2.17
C ASP A 86 -9.15 -16.88 1.38
N GLN A 87 -8.71 -18.02 1.88
CA GLN A 87 -8.72 -19.27 1.12
C GLN A 87 -9.95 -20.16 1.38
N ASP A 88 -10.81 -19.76 2.31
CA ASP A 88 -11.96 -20.55 2.72
C ASP A 88 -13.24 -20.08 2.02
N GLU A 89 -14.41 -20.51 2.50
CA GLU A 89 -15.72 -20.14 1.95
C GLU A 89 -16.66 -19.72 3.11
N ALA A 90 -16.08 -19.33 4.24
CA ALA A 90 -16.78 -18.99 5.47
C ALA A 90 -17.03 -17.48 5.52
N SER A 91 -18.20 -17.10 5.01
CA SER A 91 -18.54 -15.68 4.87
C SER A 91 -18.58 -14.93 6.21
N GLN A 92 -17.92 -13.76 6.23
CA GLN A 92 -18.02 -12.78 7.31
C GLN A 92 -19.44 -12.17 7.43
N PRO A 93 -19.80 -11.53 8.55
CA PRO A 93 -21.17 -11.04 8.78
C PRO A 93 -21.73 -10.10 7.69
N SER A 94 -20.89 -9.24 7.12
CA SER A 94 -21.26 -8.36 6.00
C SER A 94 -20.59 -8.78 4.68
N GLY A 95 -19.98 -9.96 4.66
CA GLY A 95 -19.17 -10.45 3.56
C GLY A 95 -19.98 -10.99 2.38
N ALA A 96 -19.26 -11.67 1.49
CA ALA A 96 -19.78 -12.41 0.36
C ALA A 96 -18.73 -13.39 -0.17
N GLU A 97 -19.15 -14.65 -0.28
CA GLU A 97 -18.36 -15.76 -0.82
C GLU A 97 -18.85 -16.22 -2.20
N SER A 98 -18.29 -17.30 -2.74
CA SER A 98 -18.65 -17.84 -4.05
C SER A 98 -20.16 -18.01 -4.24
N LEU A 99 -20.91 -18.43 -3.22
CA LEU A 99 -22.36 -18.58 -3.30
C LEU A 99 -23.07 -17.26 -3.65
N TYR A 100 -22.62 -16.14 -3.09
CA TYR A 100 -23.16 -14.82 -3.42
C TYR A 100 -22.81 -14.45 -4.86
N TYR A 101 -21.54 -14.56 -5.26
CA TYR A 101 -21.09 -14.14 -6.59
C TYR A 101 -21.66 -15.01 -7.73
N GLN A 102 -21.93 -16.29 -7.47
CA GLN A 102 -22.58 -17.18 -8.43
C GLN A 102 -24.05 -16.84 -8.65
N SER A 103 -24.68 -16.09 -7.74
CA SER A 103 -26.05 -15.60 -7.92
C SER A 103 -26.14 -14.37 -8.83
N LEU A 104 -25.01 -13.72 -9.11
CA LEU A 104 -24.92 -12.53 -9.96
C LEU A 104 -25.05 -12.88 -11.46
N ARG A 105 -25.20 -11.85 -12.28
CA ARG A 105 -25.28 -11.97 -13.74
C ARG A 105 -24.26 -11.03 -14.40
N PRO A 106 -23.22 -11.55 -15.09
CA PRO A 106 -22.88 -12.97 -15.20
C PRO A 106 -22.43 -13.58 -13.86
N PRO A 107 -22.58 -14.89 -13.64
CA PRO A 107 -22.13 -15.54 -12.42
C PRO A 107 -20.60 -15.71 -12.44
N TYR A 108 -19.97 -15.52 -11.28
CA TYR A 108 -18.55 -15.77 -11.06
C TYR A 108 -18.31 -16.25 -9.62
N ARG A 109 -17.06 -16.50 -9.24
CA ARG A 109 -16.66 -16.93 -7.89
C ARG A 109 -15.83 -15.85 -7.20
N SER A 110 -15.79 -15.90 -5.87
CA SER A 110 -14.73 -15.19 -5.13
C SER A 110 -13.36 -15.70 -5.61
N ALA A 111 -12.35 -14.84 -5.53
CA ALA A 111 -11.02 -15.19 -6.03
C ALA A 111 -10.31 -16.18 -5.10
N ASN A 112 -10.60 -16.10 -3.80
CA ASN A 112 -9.96 -16.82 -2.72
C ASN A 112 -8.42 -16.77 -2.81
N SER A 113 -7.94 -15.58 -3.18
CA SER A 113 -6.54 -15.33 -3.49
C SER A 113 -6.22 -13.85 -3.33
N PRO A 114 -4.94 -13.48 -3.08
CA PRO A 114 -4.51 -12.09 -3.05
C PRO A 114 -4.93 -11.31 -4.30
N LEU A 115 -5.29 -10.04 -4.11
CA LEU A 115 -5.64 -9.13 -5.19
C LEU A 115 -4.44 -8.95 -6.14
N PRO A 116 -4.61 -9.18 -7.44
CA PRO A 116 -3.55 -8.94 -8.42
C PRO A 116 -3.41 -7.44 -8.75
N GLY A 117 -4.49 -6.66 -8.56
CA GLY A 117 -4.52 -5.22 -8.77
C GLY A 117 -5.67 -4.56 -8.01
N LEU A 118 -5.60 -3.23 -7.86
CA LEU A 118 -6.72 -2.45 -7.29
C LEU A 118 -7.97 -2.44 -8.20
N GLY A 119 -7.83 -2.81 -9.48
CA GLY A 119 -8.96 -2.89 -10.41
C GLY A 119 -9.97 -3.97 -10.02
N ASP A 120 -9.50 -5.05 -9.40
CA ASP A 120 -10.30 -6.20 -9.00
C ASP A 120 -11.25 -5.90 -7.85
N LEU A 121 -11.03 -4.79 -7.12
CA LEU A 121 -11.98 -4.29 -6.12
C LEU A 121 -13.38 -4.09 -6.71
N ARG A 122 -13.51 -3.80 -8.01
CA ARG A 122 -14.81 -3.64 -8.69
C ARG A 122 -15.65 -4.93 -8.73
N LEU A 123 -15.02 -6.09 -8.52
CA LEU A 123 -15.69 -7.39 -8.49
C LEU A 123 -16.24 -7.74 -7.11
N ILE A 124 -15.80 -7.02 -6.07
CA ILE A 124 -16.14 -7.27 -4.67
C ILE A 124 -17.45 -6.57 -4.34
N LYS A 125 -18.33 -7.27 -3.60
CA LYS A 125 -19.61 -6.74 -3.14
C LYS A 125 -19.43 -5.37 -2.45
N GLY A 126 -20.15 -4.36 -2.96
CA GLY A 126 -20.25 -3.04 -2.34
C GLY A 126 -19.14 -2.04 -2.71
N PHE A 127 -18.10 -2.44 -3.44
CA PHE A 127 -17.07 -1.52 -3.92
C PHE A 127 -17.51 -0.81 -5.19
N THR A 128 -17.87 0.47 -5.06
CA THR A 128 -18.20 1.34 -6.19
C THR A 128 -16.96 2.05 -6.74
N PRO A 129 -17.00 2.58 -7.98
CA PRO A 129 -15.90 3.38 -8.52
C PRO A 129 -15.48 4.54 -7.60
N GLU A 130 -16.43 5.21 -6.95
CA GLU A 130 -16.19 6.33 -6.04
C GLU A 130 -15.47 5.89 -4.77
N ILE A 131 -15.81 4.71 -4.24
CA ILE A 131 -15.13 4.12 -3.09
C ILE A 131 -13.70 3.75 -3.47
N ILE A 132 -13.51 3.10 -4.62
CA ILE A 132 -12.19 2.70 -5.10
C ILE A 132 -11.31 3.92 -5.31
N GLU A 133 -11.81 4.97 -5.97
CA GLU A 133 -11.09 6.23 -6.15
C GLU A 133 -10.69 6.85 -4.80
N ARG A 134 -11.61 6.85 -3.83
CA ARG A 134 -11.39 7.41 -2.49
C ARG A 134 -10.32 6.69 -1.69
N ILE A 135 -10.23 5.36 -1.77
CA ILE A 135 -9.23 4.59 -1.01
C ILE A 135 -7.89 4.46 -1.75
N SER A 136 -7.89 4.50 -3.09
CA SER A 136 -6.71 4.24 -3.94
C SER A 136 -5.43 5.00 -3.55
N PRO A 137 -5.47 6.26 -3.08
CA PRO A 137 -4.26 6.97 -2.65
C PRO A 137 -3.58 6.35 -1.41
N TYR A 138 -4.33 5.60 -0.60
CA TYR A 138 -3.93 5.13 0.73
C TYR A 138 -3.63 3.63 0.79
N VAL A 139 -3.96 2.89 -0.27
CA VAL A 139 -3.88 1.43 -0.30
C VAL A 139 -2.98 0.92 -1.41
N THR A 140 -2.45 -0.28 -1.22
CA THR A 140 -1.74 -1.07 -2.23
C THR A 140 -2.19 -2.53 -2.18
N VAL A 141 -1.78 -3.30 -3.18
CA VAL A 141 -1.90 -4.77 -3.19
C VAL A 141 -0.51 -5.43 -3.27
N PHE A 142 0.55 -4.64 -3.06
CA PHE A 142 1.93 -5.07 -3.16
C PHE A 142 2.67 -4.90 -1.82
N PRO A 143 3.49 -5.88 -1.41
CA PRO A 143 3.62 -7.21 -2.01
C PRO A 143 2.34 -8.04 -2.01
N GLN A 144 2.21 -8.98 -2.96
CA GLN A 144 1.05 -9.87 -2.99
C GLN A 144 1.00 -10.81 -1.78
N GLU A 145 2.16 -11.18 -1.24
CA GLU A 145 2.29 -11.98 -0.03
C GLU A 145 1.87 -11.24 1.27
N GLY A 146 1.76 -9.91 1.22
CA GLY A 146 1.53 -9.10 2.42
C GLY A 146 2.67 -9.18 3.44
N GLY A 147 2.39 -8.78 4.68
CA GLY A 147 3.26 -8.96 5.83
C GLY A 147 4.49 -8.05 5.88
N VAL A 148 4.52 -6.98 5.07
CA VAL A 148 5.61 -6.00 5.09
C VAL A 148 5.26 -4.85 6.03
N PRO A 149 6.13 -4.50 6.99
CA PRO A 149 5.91 -3.37 7.88
C PRO A 149 5.80 -2.04 7.13
N MET A 150 4.94 -1.15 7.62
CA MET A 150 4.66 0.14 6.99
C MET A 150 5.85 1.09 7.09
N ASN A 151 6.26 1.73 5.99
CA ASN A 151 7.30 2.75 6.04
C ASN A 151 6.75 4.09 6.59
N LEU A 152 7.11 4.46 7.82
CA LEU A 152 6.61 5.69 8.45
C LEU A 152 7.29 6.96 7.91
N ASN A 153 8.32 6.87 7.07
CA ASN A 153 8.89 8.04 6.39
C ASN A 153 8.03 8.49 5.19
N THR A 154 7.23 7.60 4.60
CA THR A 154 6.50 7.85 3.36
C THR A 154 4.98 7.78 3.54
N ALA A 155 4.50 7.11 4.59
CA ALA A 155 3.07 6.90 4.81
C ALA A 155 2.26 8.20 4.95
N ASP A 156 1.04 8.21 4.41
CA ASP A 156 0.11 9.32 4.60
C ASP A 156 -0.34 9.41 6.08
N PRO A 157 -0.59 10.60 6.65
CA PRO A 157 -1.12 10.74 8.01
C PRO A 157 -2.38 9.90 8.31
N ILE A 158 -3.24 9.65 7.34
CA ILE A 158 -4.41 8.78 7.48
C ILE A 158 -3.95 7.32 7.63
N VAL A 159 -2.98 6.89 6.83
CA VAL A 159 -2.42 5.52 6.88
C VAL A 159 -1.66 5.32 8.20
N LEU A 160 -0.90 6.32 8.67
CA LEU A 160 -0.23 6.27 9.98
C LEU A 160 -1.20 5.98 11.13
N GLN A 161 -2.37 6.62 11.13
CA GLN A 161 -3.39 6.43 12.16
C GLN A 161 -3.93 4.99 12.18
N THR A 162 -3.78 4.20 11.12
CA THR A 162 -4.19 2.80 11.11
C THR A 162 -3.29 1.91 11.93
N LEU A 163 -2.06 2.34 12.26
CA LEU A 163 -1.07 1.53 12.95
C LEU A 163 -1.57 1.06 14.32
N ASP A 164 -2.19 1.96 15.09
CA ASP A 164 -2.78 1.69 16.40
C ASP A 164 -3.82 2.77 16.74
N PRO A 165 -4.89 2.47 17.51
CA PRO A 165 -5.84 3.47 17.97
C PRO A 165 -5.23 4.67 18.68
N SER A 166 -4.10 4.46 19.37
CA SER A 166 -3.32 5.48 20.09
C SER A 166 -2.53 6.40 19.16
N VAL A 167 -2.31 6.00 17.89
CA VAL A 167 -1.81 6.90 16.86
C VAL A 167 -2.97 7.79 16.40
N THR A 168 -3.17 8.87 17.14
CA THR A 168 -4.16 9.91 16.81
C THR A 168 -3.69 10.76 15.64
N GLN A 169 -4.57 11.62 15.11
CA GLN A 169 -4.20 12.59 14.09
C GLN A 169 -3.03 13.49 14.55
N THR A 170 -3.01 13.90 15.82
CA THR A 170 -1.91 14.69 16.39
C THR A 170 -0.59 13.93 16.33
N VAL A 171 -0.57 12.67 16.78
CA VAL A 171 0.63 11.82 16.72
C VAL A 171 1.09 11.62 15.27
N ALA A 172 0.15 11.38 14.34
CA ALA A 172 0.47 11.25 12.92
C ALA A 172 1.11 12.52 12.34
N ILE A 173 0.60 13.71 12.70
CA ILE A 173 1.18 14.99 12.28
C ILE A 173 2.58 15.18 12.86
N GLU A 174 2.81 14.85 14.14
CA GLU A 174 4.14 14.91 14.76
C GLU A 174 5.15 14.00 14.04
N ILE A 175 4.73 12.78 13.68
CA ILE A 175 5.54 11.85 12.87
C ILE A 175 5.85 12.47 11.51
N VAL A 176 4.87 13.08 10.83
CA VAL A 176 5.13 13.68 9.51
C VAL A 176 6.07 14.87 9.60
N GLN A 177 5.94 15.72 10.63
CA GLN A 177 6.80 16.89 10.83
C GLN A 177 8.26 16.53 11.15
N GLY A 178 8.50 15.38 11.79
CA GLY A 178 9.84 14.94 12.13
C GLY A 178 10.58 14.18 11.02
N ARG A 179 9.93 13.92 9.87
CA ARG A 179 10.57 13.23 8.73
C ARG A 179 11.74 14.05 8.13
N PRO A 180 12.77 13.38 7.56
CA PRO A 180 12.95 11.93 7.52
C PRO A 180 13.69 11.37 8.74
N TYR A 181 13.29 10.18 9.18
CA TYR A 181 13.98 9.41 10.21
C TYR A 181 15.02 8.49 9.60
N LYS A 182 16.25 8.55 10.11
CA LYS A 182 17.37 7.72 9.67
C LYS A 182 17.49 6.43 10.47
N THR A 183 16.88 6.40 11.67
CA THR A 183 16.81 5.21 12.53
C THR A 183 15.44 5.08 13.18
N LYS A 184 15.01 3.85 13.49
CA LYS A 184 13.80 3.61 14.28
C LYS A 184 13.87 4.26 15.68
N VAL A 185 15.08 4.42 16.24
CA VAL A 185 15.28 5.06 17.54
C VAL A 185 14.97 6.55 17.51
N GLU A 186 15.28 7.24 16.40
CA GLU A 186 14.87 8.64 16.21
C GLU A 186 13.35 8.75 16.16
N LEU A 187 12.71 7.89 15.37
CA LEU A 187 11.26 7.83 15.22
C LEU A 187 10.55 7.54 16.57
N ASP A 188 11.05 6.58 17.34
CA ASP A 188 10.51 6.22 18.67
C ASP A 188 10.58 7.34 19.71
N ARG A 189 11.24 8.47 19.44
CA ARG A 189 11.38 9.60 20.38
C ARG A 189 10.55 10.81 19.98
N VAL A 190 9.72 10.68 18.95
CA VAL A 190 8.92 11.77 18.41
C VAL A 190 7.72 12.02 19.32
N GLY A 191 7.63 13.24 19.87
CA GLY A 191 6.43 13.76 20.53
C GLY A 191 5.72 12.76 21.42
N SER A 192 4.42 12.57 21.18
CA SER A 192 3.59 11.58 21.88
C SER A 192 3.78 10.15 21.35
N PHE A 193 4.39 9.95 20.18
CA PHE A 193 4.69 8.61 19.66
C PHE A 193 5.66 7.84 20.57
N GLN A 194 6.48 8.53 21.36
CA GLN A 194 7.44 7.87 22.26
C GLN A 194 6.81 6.94 23.31
N GLU A 195 5.53 7.15 23.63
CA GLU A 195 4.77 6.33 24.59
C GLU A 195 4.43 4.94 24.02
N ILE A 196 4.31 4.83 22.69
CA ILE A 196 3.80 3.63 22.00
C ILE A 196 4.77 3.06 20.95
N GLY A 197 5.70 3.86 20.43
CA GLY A 197 6.52 3.51 19.27
C GLY A 197 7.32 2.24 19.45
N ARG A 198 7.88 2.02 20.65
CA ARG A 198 8.63 0.79 20.96
C ARG A 198 7.77 -0.48 20.87
N THR A 199 6.51 -0.40 21.27
CA THR A 199 5.56 -1.52 21.23
C THR A 199 5.16 -1.86 19.79
N LEU A 200 5.15 -0.85 18.90
CA LEU A 200 4.76 -0.98 17.49
C LEU A 200 5.92 -1.30 16.54
N ARG A 201 7.14 -1.53 17.05
CA ARG A 201 8.36 -1.68 16.23
C ARG A 201 8.33 -2.77 15.16
N ASN A 202 7.49 -3.79 15.36
CA ASN A 202 7.30 -4.90 14.42
C ASN A 202 6.34 -4.54 13.28
N ASP A 203 5.54 -3.49 13.45
CA ASP A 203 4.48 -3.10 12.52
C ASP A 203 4.90 -2.01 11.54
N TYR A 204 6.04 -1.37 11.79
CA TYR A 204 6.56 -0.31 10.93
C TYR A 204 8.03 -0.52 10.56
N ASP A 205 8.44 0.10 9.46
CA ASP A 205 9.83 0.31 9.08
C ASP A 205 10.08 1.79 8.71
N ILE A 206 11.32 2.12 8.36
CA ILE A 206 11.72 3.44 7.85
C ILE A 206 12.31 3.36 6.43
N LYS A 207 12.32 2.16 5.86
CA LYS A 207 12.81 1.82 4.53
C LYS A 207 11.73 1.06 3.77
N SER A 208 11.93 0.94 2.47
CA SER A 208 11.07 0.18 1.58
C SER A 208 11.87 -0.70 0.66
N ASP A 209 11.33 -1.88 0.37
CA ASP A 209 11.83 -2.76 -0.68
C ASP A 209 10.84 -2.82 -1.87
N TYR A 210 9.71 -2.11 -1.81
CA TYR A 210 8.67 -2.13 -2.86
C TYR A 210 8.30 -0.72 -3.29
N PHE A 211 8.49 -0.45 -4.58
CA PHE A 211 8.20 0.84 -5.19
C PHE A 211 7.32 0.64 -6.41
N SER A 212 6.50 1.62 -6.76
CA SER A 212 5.89 1.67 -8.07
C SER A 212 6.41 2.83 -8.90
N ALA A 213 6.56 2.60 -10.19
CA ALA A 213 6.98 3.59 -11.16
C ALA A 213 5.85 3.80 -12.18
N ARG A 214 5.40 5.04 -12.32
CA ARG A 214 4.56 5.47 -13.44
C ARG A 214 5.44 6.18 -14.45
N LEU A 215 5.36 5.74 -15.69
CA LEU A 215 6.09 6.31 -16.83
C LEU A 215 5.10 6.72 -17.91
N ALA A 216 5.31 7.88 -18.52
CA ALA A 216 4.59 8.32 -19.70
C ALA A 216 5.60 8.88 -20.70
N VAL A 217 5.58 8.37 -21.93
CA VAL A 217 6.40 8.86 -23.04
C VAL A 217 5.46 9.43 -24.09
N THR A 218 5.71 10.68 -24.48
CA THR A 218 4.96 11.37 -25.53
C THR A 218 5.88 11.66 -26.69
N VAL A 219 5.54 11.19 -27.89
CA VAL A 219 6.23 11.50 -29.15
C VAL A 219 5.19 12.01 -30.12
N ASN A 220 5.38 13.21 -30.65
CA ASN A 220 4.36 13.94 -31.40
C ASN A 220 3.04 14.03 -30.60
N GLU A 221 1.93 13.51 -31.15
CA GLU A 221 0.60 13.48 -30.50
C GLU A 221 0.30 12.15 -29.78
N THR A 222 1.25 11.21 -29.75
CA THR A 222 1.04 9.88 -29.14
C THR A 222 1.68 9.81 -27.77
N THR A 223 0.87 9.54 -26.75
CA THR A 223 1.34 9.19 -25.40
C THR A 223 1.15 7.71 -25.13
N LYS A 224 2.20 7.04 -24.65
CA LYS A 224 2.11 5.71 -24.05
C LYS A 224 2.48 5.81 -22.59
N ALA A 225 1.67 5.20 -21.72
CA ALA A 225 1.92 5.14 -20.30
C ALA A 225 2.08 3.70 -19.81
N SER A 226 2.88 3.53 -18.77
CA SER A 226 3.09 2.25 -18.11
C SER A 226 3.17 2.44 -16.60
N TRP A 227 2.73 1.43 -15.88
CA TRP A 227 2.88 1.31 -14.45
C TRP A 227 3.58 0.01 -14.11
N ALA A 228 4.66 0.10 -13.34
CA ALA A 228 5.44 -1.05 -12.91
C ALA A 228 5.56 -1.08 -11.39
N VAL A 229 5.57 -2.26 -10.80
CA VAL A 229 5.96 -2.47 -9.40
C VAL A 229 7.34 -3.10 -9.40
N LEU A 230 8.22 -2.52 -8.60
CA LEU A 230 9.62 -2.83 -8.49
C LEU A 230 9.91 -3.37 -7.10
N LYS A 231 10.64 -4.48 -7.01
CA LYS A 231 11.17 -4.99 -5.76
C LYS A 231 12.68 -4.79 -5.72
N ARG A 232 13.15 -4.11 -4.68
CA ARG A 232 14.56 -3.84 -4.44
C ARG A 232 15.12 -4.91 -3.52
N ASP A 233 16.12 -5.66 -3.98
CA ASP A 233 16.94 -6.48 -3.11
C ASP A 233 18.14 -5.64 -2.66
N ALA A 234 18.01 -4.99 -1.50
CA ALA A 234 19.06 -4.13 -0.96
C ALA A 234 20.37 -4.90 -0.68
N SER A 235 20.30 -6.20 -0.39
CA SER A 235 21.46 -7.04 -0.10
C SER A 235 22.31 -7.26 -1.35
N LYS A 236 21.67 -7.41 -2.51
CA LYS A 236 22.34 -7.60 -3.81
C LYS A 236 22.53 -6.31 -4.59
N GLY A 237 21.74 -5.28 -4.30
CA GLY A 237 21.65 -4.07 -5.13
C GLY A 237 20.98 -4.29 -6.46
N GLU A 238 20.07 -5.25 -6.49
CA GLU A 238 19.31 -5.60 -7.68
C GLU A 238 17.89 -5.05 -7.52
N THR A 239 17.24 -4.81 -8.65
CA THR A 239 15.83 -4.40 -8.68
C THR A 239 15.14 -5.25 -9.74
N THR A 240 14.10 -5.95 -9.33
CA THR A 240 13.25 -6.78 -10.20
C THR A 240 11.94 -6.05 -10.48
N VAL A 241 11.33 -6.36 -11.62
CA VAL A 241 9.97 -5.93 -11.95
C VAL A 241 9.03 -7.06 -11.52
N GLU A 242 8.23 -6.81 -10.50
CA GLU A 242 7.23 -7.77 -9.98
C GLU A 242 5.93 -7.70 -10.79
N TYR A 243 5.62 -6.53 -11.34
CA TYR A 243 4.41 -6.30 -12.12
C TYR A 243 4.66 -5.22 -13.17
N LEU A 244 4.06 -5.37 -14.35
CA LEU A 244 4.07 -4.36 -15.41
C LEU A 244 2.72 -4.32 -16.10
N ARG A 245 2.16 -3.12 -16.24
CA ARG A 245 0.95 -2.85 -17.01
C ARG A 245 1.18 -1.67 -17.93
N ILE A 246 0.81 -1.83 -19.20
CA ILE A 246 0.69 -0.71 -20.15
C ILE A 246 -0.74 -0.16 -20.02
N LEU A 247 -0.85 1.16 -19.88
CA LEU A 247 -2.10 1.89 -19.67
C LEU A 247 -2.70 2.36 -21.00
#